data_AF-A0A2E9VQ82-F1
#
_entry.id   AF-A0A2E9VQ82-F1
#
_cell.length_a   1.000
_cell.length_b   1.000
_cell.length_c   1.000
_cell.angle_alpha   90.00
_cell.angle_beta   90.00
_cell.angle_gamma   90.00
#
_symmetry.space_group_name_H-M   'P 1'
#
loop_
_entity.id
_entity.type
_entity.pdbx_description
1 polymer ?
#
loop_
_entity_poly.entity_id
_entity_poly.type
_entity_poly.pdbx_seq_one_letter_code
_entity_poly.pdbx_strand_id
1 'polypeptide(L)'
;MNRLFNCTCLTLFAALLVTDMPESVLAREPVRLTVVHVDEMCGGCVKKVNRRFDDDQKIGHVECDVDEKTVTFYPVKGQPFTARYIWVEMDEIGKTPLKLVGPEGTYESKPEK
;
A
#
# COMPACT_ATOMS: atom_id res chain seq x y z
N MET A 1 -16.34 10.07 68.64
CA MET A 1 -16.04 9.33 69.89
C MET A 1 -17.12 8.28 70.06
N ASN A 2 -16.93 6.97 70.13
CA ASN A 2 -15.75 6.11 70.29
C ASN A 2 -16.05 4.69 69.73
N ARG A 3 -15.07 4.15 68.99
CA ARG A 3 -14.48 2.78 69.01
C ARG A 3 -15.40 1.58 68.69
N LEU A 4 -15.24 0.92 67.54
CA LEU A 4 -14.25 -0.14 67.21
C LEU A 4 -14.13 -1.24 68.28
N PHE A 5 -14.56 -2.48 67.95
CA PHE A 5 -13.74 -3.69 68.09
C PHE A 5 -14.40 -4.94 67.43
N ASN A 6 -13.60 -5.62 66.60
CA ASN A 6 -13.64 -7.03 66.19
C ASN A 6 -14.88 -7.65 65.52
N CYS A 7 -14.73 -8.01 64.24
CA CYS A 7 -14.94 -9.41 63.83
C CYS A 7 -14.19 -9.71 62.52
N THR A 8 -13.15 -10.52 62.66
CA THR A 8 -12.43 -11.20 61.59
C THR A 8 -13.36 -12.09 60.77
N CYS A 9 -13.40 -11.93 59.45
CA CYS A 9 -13.73 -13.03 58.56
C CYS A 9 -13.04 -12.87 57.21
N LEU A 10 -12.29 -13.90 56.84
CA LEU A 10 -11.60 -14.10 55.58
C LEU A 10 -12.50 -13.81 54.38
N THR A 11 -11.94 -13.26 53.30
CA THR A 11 -11.87 -13.97 52.01
C THR A 11 -10.95 -13.23 51.03
N LEU A 12 -10.11 -14.02 50.37
CA LEU A 12 -9.26 -13.71 49.23
C LEU A 12 -9.94 -12.78 48.21
N PHE A 13 -9.22 -11.80 47.67
CA PHE A 13 -9.38 -11.44 46.26
C PHE A 13 -8.06 -11.01 45.64
N ALA A 14 -7.86 -11.51 44.43
CA ALA A 14 -6.62 -11.68 43.72
C ALA A 14 -5.88 -10.37 43.41
N ALA A 15 -4.55 -10.48 43.43
CA ALA A 15 -3.65 -9.55 42.77
C ALA A 15 -3.98 -9.47 41.28
N LEU A 16 -4.57 -8.37 40.84
CA LEU A 16 -4.67 -8.00 39.43
C LEU A 16 -3.47 -7.12 39.08
N LEU A 17 -2.36 -7.79 38.75
CA LEU A 17 -1.29 -7.18 37.97
C LEU A 17 -1.86 -6.93 36.58
N VAL A 18 -2.12 -5.67 36.25
CA VAL A 18 -2.47 -5.24 34.90
C VAL A 18 -1.17 -5.36 34.09
N THR A 19 -0.94 -6.51 33.48
CA THR A 19 0.12 -6.66 32.48
C THR A 19 -0.34 -5.95 31.22
N ASP A 20 0.19 -4.76 31.02
CA ASP A 20 0.19 -4.03 29.75
C ASP A 20 0.80 -4.94 28.69
N MET A 21 -0.04 -5.54 27.83
CA MET A 21 0.43 -6.26 26.67
C MET A 21 0.92 -5.22 25.66
N PRO A 22 2.19 -5.23 25.24
CA PRO A 22 2.57 -4.48 24.06
C PRO A 22 1.89 -5.15 22.87
N GLU A 23 0.87 -4.48 22.34
CA GLU A 23 0.27 -4.82 21.05
C GLU A 23 1.37 -4.67 20.01
N SER A 24 2.01 -5.80 19.69
CA SER A 24 3.03 -5.88 18.65
C SER A 24 2.31 -5.79 17.31
N VAL A 25 1.99 -4.56 16.93
CA VAL A 25 1.66 -4.19 15.56
C VAL A 25 2.91 -4.51 14.74
N LEU A 26 2.93 -5.69 14.13
CA LEU A 26 3.85 -6.00 13.04
C LEU A 26 3.56 -4.97 11.96
N ALA A 27 4.36 -3.91 11.92
CA ALA A 27 4.38 -2.94 10.84
C ALA A 27 4.67 -3.71 9.55
N ARG A 28 3.61 -4.09 8.84
CA ARG A 28 3.73 -4.57 7.45
C ARG A 28 4.42 -3.43 6.70
N GLU A 29 5.63 -3.69 6.21
CA GLU A 29 6.35 -2.71 5.39
C GLU A 29 5.39 -2.20 4.30
N PRO A 30 5.23 -0.87 4.14
CA PRO A 30 4.28 -0.33 3.19
C PRO A 30 4.65 -0.82 1.78
N VAL A 31 3.67 -1.40 1.08
CA VAL A 31 3.85 -1.83 -0.30
C VAL A 31 4.17 -0.58 -1.12
N ARG A 32 5.29 -0.60 -1.85
CA ARG A 32 5.76 0.54 -2.66
C ARG A 32 5.02 0.58 -3.99
N LEU A 33 3.79 1.10 -3.94
CA LEU A 33 2.91 1.22 -5.10
C LEU A 33 3.31 2.39 -5.99
N THR A 34 3.01 2.27 -7.28
CA THR A 34 3.12 3.36 -8.24
C THR A 34 1.78 3.57 -8.93
N VAL A 35 1.26 4.79 -8.89
CA VAL A 35 -0.01 5.19 -9.52
C VAL A 35 0.29 6.10 -10.71
N VAL A 36 -0.26 5.75 -11.87
CA VAL A 36 -0.10 6.48 -13.12
C VAL A 36 -1.43 7.08 -13.53
N HIS A 37 -1.48 8.39 -13.76
CA HIS A 37 -2.62 9.08 -14.35
C HIS A 37 -2.43 9.22 -15.86
N VAL A 38 -3.47 8.92 -16.63
CA VAL A 38 -3.48 9.00 -18.10
C VAL A 38 -4.62 9.89 -18.59
N ASP A 39 -4.55 10.34 -19.85
CA ASP A 39 -5.55 11.22 -20.46
C ASP A 39 -6.92 10.54 -20.65
N GLU A 40 -6.90 9.28 -21.09
CA GLU A 40 -8.09 8.48 -21.33
C GLU A 40 -7.89 7.00 -20.99
N MET A 41 -8.93 6.43 -20.40
CA MET A 41 -9.00 5.01 -20.06
C MET A 41 -10.35 4.44 -20.49
N CYS A 42 -10.33 3.21 -21.01
CA CYS A 42 -11.53 2.49 -21.43
C CYS A 42 -11.29 0.97 -21.34
N GLY A 43 -12.32 0.15 -21.49
CA GLY A 43 -12.17 -1.31 -21.40
C GLY A 43 -11.15 -1.91 -22.39
N GLY A 44 -10.97 -1.31 -23.56
CA GLY A 44 -9.91 -1.69 -24.51
C GLY A 44 -8.50 -1.34 -24.02
N CYS A 45 -8.35 -0.18 -23.39
CA CYS A 45 -7.09 0.24 -22.76
C CYS A 45 -6.71 -0.67 -21.60
N VAL A 46 -7.68 -1.07 -20.77
CA VAL A 46 -7.45 -1.98 -19.63
C VAL A 46 -6.85 -3.29 -20.13
N LYS A 47 -7.41 -3.87 -21.19
CA LYS A 47 -6.87 -5.10 -21.80
C LYS A 47 -5.46 -4.91 -22.36
N LYS A 48 -5.19 -3.76 -22.97
CA LYS A 48 -3.86 -3.44 -23.51
C LYS A 48 -2.81 -3.33 -22.41
N VAL A 49 -3.12 -2.60 -21.33
CA VAL A 49 -2.24 -2.46 -20.16
C VAL A 49 -1.97 -3.81 -19.53
N ASN A 50 -3.01 -4.58 -19.20
CA ASN A 50 -2.84 -5.91 -18.60
C ASN A 50 -1.97 -6.80 -19.48
N ARG A 51 -2.25 -6.88 -20.79
CA ARG A 51 -1.45 -7.68 -21.73
C ARG A 51 0.03 -7.28 -21.77
N ARG A 52 0.36 -6.00 -21.55
CA ARG A 52 1.76 -5.53 -21.59
C ARG A 52 2.56 -5.99 -20.36
N PHE A 53 1.89 -6.13 -19.22
CA PHE A 53 2.53 -6.37 -17.93
C PHE A 53 2.24 -7.76 -17.34
N ASP A 54 1.39 -8.58 -17.99
CA ASP A 54 1.05 -9.94 -17.53
C ASP A 54 2.28 -10.84 -17.40
N ASP A 55 3.24 -10.69 -18.31
CA ASP A 55 4.50 -11.46 -18.34
C ASP A 55 5.66 -10.74 -17.64
N ASP A 56 5.44 -9.57 -17.02
CA ASP A 56 6.52 -8.81 -16.40
C ASP A 56 6.89 -9.36 -15.02
N GLN A 57 8.16 -9.77 -14.86
CA GLN A 57 8.62 -10.43 -13.63
C GLN A 57 8.71 -9.51 -12.41
N LYS A 58 8.68 -8.18 -12.61
CA LYS A 58 8.76 -7.18 -11.54
C LYS A 58 7.38 -6.73 -11.08
N ILE A 59 6.34 -6.92 -11.89
CA ILE A 59 4.97 -6.48 -11.58
C ILE A 59 4.13 -7.68 -11.16
N GLY A 60 3.68 -7.68 -9.92
CA GLY A 60 2.85 -8.75 -9.38
C GLY A 60 1.38 -8.57 -9.73
N HIS A 61 0.93 -7.33 -9.85
CA HIS A 61 -0.45 -7.00 -10.17
C HIS A 61 -0.55 -5.60 -10.77
N VAL A 62 -1.52 -5.42 -11.68
CA VAL A 62 -1.92 -4.12 -12.22
C VAL A 62 -3.41 -3.95 -12.01
N GLU A 63 -3.78 -2.80 -11.44
CA GLU A 63 -5.15 -2.38 -11.25
C GLU A 63 -5.42 -1.16 -12.13
N CYS A 64 -6.52 -1.18 -12.87
CA CYS A 64 -6.88 -0.07 -13.76
C CYS A 64 -8.22 0.49 -13.32
N ASP A 65 -8.27 1.80 -13.07
CA ASP A 65 -9.51 2.53 -12.84
C ASP A 65 -9.86 3.34 -14.09
N VAL A 66 -11.03 3.04 -14.67
CA VAL A 66 -11.50 3.70 -15.88
C VAL A 66 -12.07 5.09 -15.58
N ASP A 67 -12.71 5.25 -14.42
CA ASP A 67 -13.40 6.47 -14.01
C ASP A 67 -12.39 7.51 -13.54
N GLU A 68 -11.42 7.09 -12.71
CA GLU A 68 -10.32 7.95 -12.24
C GLU A 68 -9.19 8.11 -13.27
N LYS A 69 -9.21 7.30 -14.34
CA LYS A 69 -8.17 7.25 -15.38
C LYS A 69 -6.78 6.98 -14.79
N THR A 70 -6.73 6.01 -13.89
CA THR A 70 -5.50 5.61 -13.19
C THR A 70 -5.12 4.17 -13.48
N VAL A 71 -3.81 3.91 -13.40
CA VAL A 71 -3.24 2.57 -13.41
C VAL A 71 -2.32 2.44 -12.20
N THR A 72 -2.62 1.50 -11.31
CA THR A 72 -1.85 1.22 -10.10
C THR A 72 -1.03 -0.04 -10.30
N PHE A 73 0.27 0.07 -10.07
CA PHE A 73 1.25 -0.99 -10.22
C PHE A 73 1.71 -1.49 -8.86
N TYR A 74 1.61 -2.81 -8.67
CA TYR A 74 2.04 -3.50 -7.47
C TYR A 74 3.30 -4.31 -7.78
N PRO A 75 4.45 -4.00 -7.16
CA PRO A 75 5.68 -4.76 -7.41
C PRO A 75 5.61 -6.16 -6.81
N VAL A 76 6.28 -7.11 -7.46
CA VAL A 76 6.59 -8.41 -6.85
C VAL A 76 7.49 -8.16 -5.63
N LYS A 77 7.26 -8.92 -4.55
CA LYS A 77 8.04 -8.79 -3.32
C LYS A 77 9.54 -8.97 -3.59
N GLY A 78 10.33 -7.96 -3.23
CA GLY A 78 11.78 -7.96 -3.42
C GLY A 78 12.26 -7.57 -4.82
N GLN A 79 11.34 -7.24 -5.75
CA GLN A 79 11.66 -6.81 -7.11
C GLN A 79 11.08 -5.43 -7.40
N PRO A 80 11.73 -4.34 -6.93
CA PRO A 80 11.27 -3.00 -7.23
C PRO A 80 11.49 -2.65 -8.70
N PHE A 81 10.69 -1.71 -9.19
CA PHE A 81 10.88 -1.05 -10.47
C PHE A 81 10.97 0.47 -10.26
N THR A 82 11.58 1.19 -11.21
CA THR A 82 11.71 2.66 -11.12
C THR A 82 10.51 3.35 -11.75
N ALA A 83 10.27 4.61 -11.37
CA ALA A 83 9.26 5.45 -11.98
C ALA A 83 9.46 5.59 -13.50
N ARG A 84 10.72 5.73 -13.94
CA ARG A 84 11.08 5.79 -15.36
C ARG A 84 10.70 4.53 -16.12
N TYR A 85 10.93 3.35 -15.55
CA TYR A 85 10.58 2.09 -16.20
C TYR A 85 9.07 2.06 -16.50
N ILE A 86 8.22 2.33 -15.51
CA ILE A 86 6.75 2.37 -15.72
C ILE A 86 6.37 3.43 -16.75
N TRP A 87 6.99 4.62 -16.70
CA TRP A 87 6.70 5.68 -17.65
C TRP A 87 6.97 5.25 -19.10
N VAL A 88 8.14 4.64 -19.36
CA VAL A 88 8.53 4.18 -20.69
C VAL A 88 7.57 3.11 -21.20
N GLU A 89 7.28 2.11 -20.38
CA GLU A 89 6.45 0.96 -20.77
C GLU A 89 5.00 1.41 -21.08
N MET A 90 4.47 2.37 -20.31
CA MET A 90 3.17 2.98 -20.56
C MET A 90 3.15 3.83 -21.84
N ASP A 91 4.20 4.60 -22.09
CA ASP A 91 4.35 5.40 -23.30
C ASP A 91 4.41 4.52 -24.56
N GLU A 92 5.14 3.39 -24.52
CA GLU A 92 5.26 2.43 -25.62
C GLU A 92 3.91 1.81 -26.06
N ILE A 93 2.96 1.65 -25.13
CA ILE A 93 1.62 1.13 -25.45
C ILE A 93 0.62 2.23 -25.84
N GLY A 94 1.08 3.46 -25.98
CA GLY A 94 0.27 4.64 -26.30
C GLY A 94 -0.59 5.10 -25.13
N LYS A 95 -0.11 4.89 -23.89
CA LYS A 95 -0.72 5.37 -22.65
C LYS A 95 0.26 6.28 -21.93
N THR A 96 0.72 7.31 -22.62
CA THR A 96 1.65 8.32 -22.09
C THR A 96 1.13 8.88 -20.76
N PRO A 97 1.90 8.75 -19.68
CA PRO A 97 1.51 9.31 -18.38
C PRO A 97 1.39 10.84 -18.43
N LEU A 98 0.35 11.37 -17.76
CA LEU A 98 0.24 12.79 -17.41
C LEU A 98 0.90 13.08 -16.06
N LYS A 99 0.78 12.11 -15.13
CA LYS A 99 1.36 12.18 -13.80
C LYS A 99 1.65 10.76 -13.32
N LEU A 100 2.77 10.58 -12.64
CA LEU A 100 3.17 9.33 -12.01
C LEU A 100 3.54 9.60 -10.56
N VAL A 101 2.89 8.92 -9.63
CA VAL A 101 3.14 9.00 -8.19
C VAL A 101 3.74 7.67 -7.75
N GLY A 102 4.98 7.66 -7.28
CA GLY A 102 5.66 6.48 -6.82
C GLY A 102 6.40 6.71 -5.50
N PRO A 103 7.07 5.67 -4.96
CA PRO A 103 7.81 5.77 -3.70
C PRO A 103 8.98 6.76 -3.73
N GLU A 104 9.49 7.07 -4.93
CA GLU A 104 10.62 8.00 -5.14
C GLU A 104 10.17 9.45 -5.33
N GLY A 105 8.86 9.68 -5.55
CA GLY A 105 8.32 11.02 -5.74
C GLY A 105 7.12 11.06 -6.69
N THR A 106 6.73 12.29 -7.03
CA THR A 106 5.70 12.58 -8.03
C THR A 106 6.34 13.22 -9.26
N TYR A 107 5.94 12.77 -10.44
CA TYR A 107 6.49 13.17 -11.72
C TYR A 107 5.36 13.60 -12.65
N GLU A 108 5.49 14.78 -13.25
CA GLU A 108 4.55 15.31 -14.27
C GLU A 108 5.18 15.28 -15.67
N SER A 109 6.39 14.74 -15.77
CA SER A 109 7.12 14.50 -17.01
C SER A 109 8.00 13.26 -16.85
N LYS A 110 8.51 12.75 -17.98
CA LYS A 110 9.31 11.52 -18.01
C LYS A 110 10.50 11.61 -17.04
N PRO A 111 10.58 10.75 -15.99
CA PRO A 111 11.68 10.76 -15.04
C PRO A 111 13.01 10.41 -15.70
N GLU A 112 14.11 11.04 -15.30
CA GLU A 112 15.45 10.72 -15.82
C GLU A 112 15.98 9.37 -15.31
N LYS A 113 15.56 8.95 -14.11
CA LYS A 113 15.98 7.73 -13.42
C LYS A 113 14.76 6.96 -12.92
#